data_AF-A0A7V8ZI95-F1
#
_entry.id   AF-A0A7V8ZI95-F1
#
_cell.length_a   1.000
_cell.length_b   1.000
_cell.length_c   1.000
_cell.angle_alpha   90.00
_cell.angle_beta   90.00
_cell.angle_gamma   90.00
#
_symmetry.space_group_name_H-M   'P 1'
#
loop_
_entity.id
_entity.type
_entity.pdbx_description
1 polymer ?
#
loop_
_entity_poly.entity_id
_entity_poly.type
_entity_poly.pdbx_seq_one_letter_code
_entity_poly.pdbx_strand_id
1 'polypeptide(L)'
;MSEPRVMAVDWSGAVRGAERRIWVAEAWAGELVALTGGLSREAAVAHVVAAGQVVAGFDFAFSLPAWFVRSLGCRDADGVWARIARDGEAWLAACQPPFWGRPGRRRPVRGPDEPELRRTEEPGGSHLDSASGRERAAPARPKSVFQIGGAGAVGTGSLRGMPFLPRLRAAGFALWPWDDARAPMALEIYPRALTGPVVKSSALAREAYLADDPRVPPALLKAAIGSEDAFDAAVSALEMAARLPELLTLRATSDPVVRLEGAIWPPP
;
A
#
# COMPACT_ATOMS: atom_id res chain seq x y z
N MET A 1 -11.18 19.18 17.92
CA MET A 1 -11.40 18.47 16.65
C MET A 1 -11.49 16.99 16.97
N SER A 2 -12.44 16.26 16.39
CA SER A 2 -12.53 14.81 16.61
C SER A 2 -11.31 14.11 16.02
N GLU A 3 -10.78 13.11 16.70
CA GLU A 3 -9.72 12.27 16.19
C GLU A 3 -10.17 11.59 14.88
N PRO A 4 -9.34 11.60 13.81
CA PRO A 4 -9.72 11.00 12.54
C PRO A 4 -9.79 9.48 12.65
N ARG A 5 -10.66 8.87 11.84
CA ARG A 5 -10.70 7.42 11.67
C ARG A 5 -9.44 6.96 10.94
N VAL A 6 -9.03 5.72 11.18
CA VAL A 6 -7.93 5.11 10.44
C VAL A 6 -8.48 4.00 9.59
N MET A 7 -8.12 3.99 8.31
CA MET A 7 -8.54 2.94 7.40
C MET A 7 -7.32 2.34 6.72
N ALA A 8 -7.31 1.02 6.56
CA ALA A 8 -6.31 0.34 5.75
C ALA A 8 -6.99 -0.48 4.67
N VAL A 9 -6.48 -0.35 3.45
CA VAL A 9 -7.02 -0.99 2.25
C VAL A 9 -6.00 -1.99 1.74
N ASP A 10 -6.31 -3.27 1.91
CA ASP A 10 -5.61 -4.33 1.19
C ASP A 10 -6.10 -4.36 -0.25
N TRP A 11 -5.18 -4.16 -1.20
CA TRP A 11 -5.53 -3.80 -2.57
C TRP A 11 -5.22 -4.91 -3.57
N SER A 12 -6.23 -5.29 -4.36
CA SER A 12 -6.05 -6.30 -5.39
C SER A 12 -5.90 -5.73 -6.80
N GLY A 13 -4.78 -6.09 -7.42
CA GLY A 13 -4.57 -5.94 -8.86
C GLY A 13 -5.25 -7.02 -9.71
N ALA A 14 -6.02 -7.97 -9.17
CA ALA A 14 -6.58 -9.04 -9.99
C ALA A 14 -7.50 -8.52 -11.12
N VAL A 15 -7.48 -9.18 -12.29
CA VAL A 15 -8.38 -8.84 -13.43
C VAL A 15 -9.81 -9.30 -13.11
N ARG A 16 -9.93 -10.50 -12.53
CA ARG A 16 -11.20 -11.14 -12.19
C ARG A 16 -11.17 -11.49 -10.71
N GLY A 17 -12.29 -11.28 -10.00
CA GLY A 17 -12.36 -11.63 -8.59
C GLY A 17 -11.58 -10.69 -7.67
N ALA A 18 -11.24 -9.48 -8.12
CA ALA A 18 -10.54 -8.49 -7.29
C ALA A 18 -11.36 -8.17 -6.04
N GLU A 19 -12.69 -8.13 -6.18
CA GLU A 19 -13.63 -7.86 -5.11
C GLU A 19 -13.54 -8.86 -3.94
N ARG A 20 -13.08 -10.08 -4.20
CA ARG A 20 -12.88 -11.10 -3.15
C ARG A 20 -11.58 -10.89 -2.35
N ARG A 21 -10.69 -10.02 -2.83
CA ARG A 21 -9.35 -9.78 -2.30
C ARG A 21 -9.11 -8.32 -1.96
N ILE A 22 -10.12 -7.46 -2.10
CA ILE A 22 -10.07 -6.09 -1.63
C ILE A 22 -10.79 -6.05 -0.31
N TRP A 23 -10.06 -5.64 0.73
CA TRP A 23 -10.57 -5.49 2.08
C TRP A 23 -10.28 -4.09 2.59
N VAL A 24 -11.26 -3.52 3.27
CA VAL A 24 -11.13 -2.24 3.96
C VAL A 24 -11.40 -2.46 5.44
N ALA A 25 -10.37 -2.25 6.24
CA ALA A 25 -10.46 -2.25 7.69
C ALA A 25 -10.59 -0.81 8.19
N GLU A 26 -11.43 -0.60 9.19
CA GLU A 26 -11.59 0.68 9.87
C GLU A 26 -11.28 0.51 11.35
N ALA A 27 -10.41 1.39 11.87
CA ALA A 27 -10.08 1.50 13.26
C ALA A 27 -10.43 2.90 13.79
N TRP A 28 -10.94 2.95 15.02
CA TRP A 28 -11.27 4.18 15.72
C TRP A 28 -10.96 4.03 17.21
N ALA A 29 -10.36 5.07 17.80
CA ALA A 29 -9.88 5.03 19.19
C ALA A 29 -8.97 3.81 19.50
N GLY A 30 -8.19 3.36 18.52
CA GLY A 30 -7.26 2.22 18.66
C GLY A 30 -7.88 0.83 18.51
N GLU A 31 -9.20 0.74 18.28
CA GLU A 31 -9.93 -0.53 18.12
C GLU A 31 -10.43 -0.71 16.69
N LEU A 32 -10.48 -1.96 16.23
CA LEU A 32 -11.09 -2.30 14.95
C LEU A 32 -12.62 -2.20 15.07
N VAL A 33 -13.23 -1.34 14.26
CA VAL A 33 -14.68 -1.07 14.30
C VAL A 33 -15.44 -1.61 13.08
N ALA A 34 -14.76 -1.80 11.96
CA ALA A 34 -15.35 -2.43 10.78
C ALA A 34 -14.30 -3.17 9.94
N LEU A 35 -14.76 -4.19 9.22
CA LEU A 35 -13.97 -4.91 8.23
C LEU A 35 -14.88 -5.31 7.06
N THR A 36 -14.64 -4.71 5.89
CA THR A 36 -15.52 -4.85 4.72
C THR A 36 -14.75 -5.45 3.56
N GLY A 37 -15.17 -6.63 3.09
CA GLY A 37 -14.71 -7.25 1.85
C GLY A 37 -15.77 -7.16 0.74
N GLY A 38 -15.48 -7.73 -0.43
CA GLY A 38 -16.45 -7.78 -1.54
C GLY A 38 -16.56 -6.48 -2.35
N LEU A 39 -15.61 -5.55 -2.18
CA LEU A 39 -15.65 -4.23 -2.81
C LEU A 39 -14.91 -4.21 -4.15
N SER A 40 -15.48 -3.54 -5.15
CA SER A 40 -14.68 -3.12 -6.30
C SER A 40 -13.64 -2.08 -5.88
N ARG A 41 -12.64 -1.83 -6.73
CA ARG A 41 -11.65 -0.77 -6.52
C ARG A 41 -12.30 0.60 -6.37
N GLU A 42 -13.32 0.87 -7.20
CA GLU A 42 -14.13 2.08 -7.14
C GLU A 42 -14.90 2.18 -5.83
N ALA A 43 -15.53 1.09 -5.37
CA ALA A 43 -16.29 1.06 -4.14
C ALA A 43 -15.41 1.24 -2.90
N ALA A 44 -14.22 0.64 -2.89
CA ALA A 44 -13.24 0.82 -1.80
C ALA A 44 -12.78 2.28 -1.69
N VAL A 45 -12.45 2.93 -2.82
CA VAL A 45 -12.06 4.34 -2.83
C VAL A 45 -13.23 5.24 -2.44
N ALA A 46 -14.44 4.98 -2.94
CA ALA A 46 -15.63 5.73 -2.55
C ALA A 46 -15.92 5.59 -1.04
N HIS A 47 -15.73 4.40 -0.47
CA HIS A 47 -15.90 4.14 0.95
C HIS A 47 -14.90 4.94 1.80
N VAL A 48 -13.62 4.99 1.40
CA VAL A 48 -12.60 5.83 2.06
C VAL A 48 -12.94 7.32 1.94
N VAL A 49 -13.37 7.80 0.77
CA VAL A 49 -13.76 9.20 0.57
C VAL A 49 -14.95 9.58 1.43
N ALA A 50 -15.95 8.70 1.55
CA ALA A 50 -17.15 8.94 2.34
C ALA A 50 -16.89 9.05 3.85
N ALA A 51 -15.77 8.50 4.35
CA ALA A 51 -15.40 8.57 5.77
C ALA A 51 -15.04 10.00 6.24
N GLY A 52 -14.68 10.90 5.31
CA GLY A 52 -14.42 12.31 5.62
C GLY A 52 -13.11 12.53 6.38
N GLN A 53 -13.13 12.60 7.71
CA GLN A 53 -11.93 12.82 8.52
C GLN A 53 -11.21 11.49 8.76
N VAL A 54 -10.34 11.10 7.82
CA VAL A 54 -9.68 9.79 7.79
C VAL A 54 -8.18 9.87 7.48
N VAL A 55 -7.42 8.94 8.04
CA VAL A 55 -6.06 8.59 7.61
C VAL A 55 -6.10 7.20 6.95
N ALA A 56 -5.87 7.15 5.64
CA ALA A 56 -6.06 5.95 4.83
C ALA A 56 -4.74 5.36 4.31
N GLY A 57 -4.43 4.12 4.66
CA GLY A 57 -3.31 3.35 4.12
C GLY A 57 -3.75 2.49 2.94
N PHE A 58 -2.97 2.49 1.86
CA PHE A 58 -3.23 1.63 0.70
C PHE A 58 -2.04 0.70 0.43
N ASP A 59 -2.31 -0.61 0.26
CA ASP A 59 -1.30 -1.61 -0.09
C ASP A 59 -1.03 -1.66 -1.60
N PHE A 60 -0.54 -0.55 -2.15
CA PHE A 60 0.01 -0.50 -3.50
C PHE A 60 0.97 0.70 -3.67
N ALA A 61 1.93 0.58 -4.59
CA ALA A 61 2.88 1.66 -4.81
C ALA A 61 2.23 2.92 -5.40
N PHE A 62 2.56 4.09 -4.87
CA PHE A 62 1.98 5.35 -5.35
C PHE A 62 2.71 5.94 -6.57
N SER A 63 3.90 5.46 -6.90
CA SER A 63 4.61 5.83 -8.13
C SER A 63 5.63 4.74 -8.53
N LEU A 64 6.52 5.07 -9.46
CA LEU A 64 7.50 4.19 -10.10
C LEU A 64 8.93 4.73 -9.85
N PRO A 65 9.99 3.91 -10.03
CA PRO A 65 11.37 4.39 -9.98
C PRO A 65 11.61 5.61 -10.89
N ALA A 66 12.42 6.56 -10.41
CA ALA A 66 12.54 7.90 -11.00
C ALA A 66 13.04 7.86 -12.45
N TRP A 67 13.91 6.91 -12.79
CA TRP A 67 14.40 6.74 -14.17
C TRP A 67 13.24 6.44 -15.13
N PHE A 68 12.27 5.62 -14.71
CA PHE A 68 11.14 5.24 -15.54
C PHE A 68 10.09 6.36 -15.59
N VAL A 69 9.88 7.07 -14.48
CA VAL A 69 9.07 8.30 -14.47
C VAL A 69 9.59 9.31 -15.51
N ARG A 70 10.91 9.51 -15.55
CA ARG A 70 11.56 10.40 -16.53
C ARG A 70 11.46 9.87 -17.96
N SER A 71 11.61 8.56 -18.18
CA SER A 71 11.50 7.97 -19.53
C SER A 71 10.08 8.05 -20.10
N LEU A 72 9.06 8.14 -19.25
CA LEU A 72 7.67 8.42 -19.63
C LEU A 72 7.43 9.89 -20.01
N GLY A 73 8.41 10.77 -19.78
CA GLY A 73 8.31 12.23 -19.97
C GLY A 73 7.57 12.95 -18.82
N CYS A 74 7.33 12.26 -17.70
CA CYS A 74 6.60 12.82 -16.57
C CYS A 74 7.55 13.63 -15.67
N ARG A 75 7.06 14.75 -15.13
CA ARG A 75 7.82 15.67 -14.27
C ARG A 75 7.44 15.59 -12.80
N ASP A 76 6.30 14.98 -12.50
CA ASP A 76 5.69 14.87 -11.18
C ASP A 76 4.78 13.62 -11.11
N ALA A 77 4.27 13.35 -9.91
CA ALA A 77 3.40 12.21 -9.65
C ALA A 77 2.06 12.28 -10.40
N ASP A 78 1.45 13.48 -10.51
CA ASP A 78 0.20 13.67 -11.25
C ASP A 78 0.36 13.26 -12.72
N GLY A 79 1.48 13.63 -13.35
CA GLY A 79 1.83 13.22 -14.71
C GLY A 79 2.02 11.70 -14.83
N VAL A 80 2.58 11.04 -13.81
CA VAL A 80 2.72 9.57 -13.77
C VAL A 80 1.34 8.90 -13.68
N TRP A 81 0.48 9.37 -12.79
CA TRP A 81 -0.86 8.81 -12.60
C TRP A 81 -1.72 8.97 -13.86
N ALA A 82 -1.66 10.13 -14.51
CA ALA A 82 -2.34 10.36 -15.79
C ALA A 82 -1.81 9.42 -16.90
N ARG A 83 -0.49 9.21 -16.94
CA ARG A 83 0.14 8.28 -17.89
C ARG A 83 -0.33 6.84 -17.68
N ILE A 84 -0.34 6.38 -16.43
CA ILE A 84 -0.76 5.02 -16.06
C ILE A 84 -2.25 4.81 -16.31
N ALA A 85 -3.09 5.81 -16.00
CA ALA A 85 -4.52 5.73 -16.28
C ALA A 85 -4.80 5.53 -17.78
N ARG A 86 -3.96 6.10 -18.66
CA ARG A 86 -4.09 5.95 -20.11
C ARG A 86 -3.49 4.65 -20.65
N ASP A 87 -2.28 4.31 -20.21
CA ASP A 87 -1.46 3.28 -20.87
C ASP A 87 -1.26 2.00 -20.02
N GLY A 88 -1.60 2.03 -18.73
CA GLY A 88 -1.24 1.00 -17.74
C GLY A 88 -1.80 -0.38 -18.05
N GLU A 89 -3.05 -0.47 -18.50
CA GLU A 89 -3.65 -1.76 -18.91
C GLU A 89 -2.96 -2.35 -20.15
N ALA A 90 -2.53 -1.50 -21.10
CA ALA A 90 -1.76 -1.94 -22.25
C ALA A 90 -0.38 -2.46 -21.84
N TRP A 91 0.28 -1.81 -20.88
CA TRP A 91 1.55 -2.29 -20.31
C TRP A 91 1.39 -3.63 -19.61
N LEU A 92 0.33 -3.80 -18.81
CA LEU A 92 0.00 -5.06 -18.15
C LEU A 92 -0.23 -6.19 -19.16
N ALA A 93 -0.98 -5.91 -20.23
CA ALA A 93 -1.27 -6.89 -21.27
C ALA A 93 -0.01 -7.29 -22.05
N ALA A 94 0.80 -6.31 -22.46
CA ALA A 94 1.97 -6.54 -23.28
C ALA A 94 3.15 -7.14 -22.48
N CYS A 95 3.26 -6.80 -21.19
CA CYS A 95 4.34 -7.21 -20.29
C CYS A 95 5.72 -7.03 -20.95
N GLN A 96 5.89 -5.87 -21.59
CA GLN A 96 7.16 -5.47 -22.19
C GLN A 96 8.06 -4.88 -21.11
N PRO A 97 9.40 -4.91 -21.29
CA PRO A 97 10.30 -4.20 -20.41
C PRO A 97 9.82 -2.74 -20.19
N PRO A 98 9.81 -2.26 -18.93
CA PRO A 98 10.48 -2.87 -17.81
C PRO A 98 9.73 -3.95 -17.06
N PHE A 99 8.50 -4.28 -17.41
CA PHE A 99 7.66 -5.20 -16.67
C PHE A 99 8.01 -6.68 -16.91
N TRP A 100 7.83 -7.53 -15.89
CA TRP A 100 8.07 -8.98 -15.99
C TRP A 100 7.15 -9.80 -15.08
N GLY A 101 7.32 -11.13 -15.12
CA GLY A 101 6.71 -12.08 -14.18
C GLY A 101 5.55 -12.88 -14.78
N ARG A 102 5.13 -12.57 -16.01
CA ARG A 102 4.20 -13.40 -16.78
C ARG A 102 4.93 -14.58 -17.45
N PRO A 103 4.22 -15.67 -17.84
CA PRO A 103 4.81 -16.77 -18.59
C PRO A 103 5.59 -16.26 -19.82
N GLY A 104 6.84 -16.71 -19.96
CA GLY A 104 7.74 -16.26 -21.04
C GLY A 104 8.35 -14.86 -20.90
N ARG A 105 7.98 -14.09 -19.86
CA ARG A 105 8.50 -12.75 -19.57
C ARG A 105 9.32 -12.76 -18.28
N ARG A 106 10.58 -13.16 -18.41
CA ARG A 106 11.53 -13.23 -17.29
C ARG A 106 11.97 -11.82 -16.86
N ARG A 107 12.47 -11.73 -15.63
CA ARG A 107 13.10 -10.51 -15.10
C ARG A 107 14.23 -10.07 -16.04
N PRO A 108 14.20 -8.83 -16.57
CA PRO A 108 15.25 -8.33 -17.44
C PRO A 108 16.54 -8.09 -16.67
N VAL A 109 17.69 -8.22 -17.33
CA VAL A 109 18.98 -7.75 -16.78
C VAL A 109 19.04 -6.25 -16.97
N ARG A 110 19.29 -5.49 -15.90
CA ARG A 110 19.37 -4.02 -15.92
C ARG A 110 20.74 -3.54 -15.47
N GLY A 111 21.15 -2.40 -16.03
CA GLY A 111 22.31 -1.65 -15.58
C GLY A 111 22.04 -0.86 -14.29
N PRO A 112 23.08 -0.30 -13.67
CA PRO A 112 22.96 0.47 -12.43
C PRO A 112 22.07 1.72 -12.56
N ASP A 113 21.91 2.27 -13.77
CA ASP A 113 21.10 3.46 -14.03
C ASP A 113 19.59 3.19 -14.16
N GLU A 114 19.19 1.91 -14.17
CA GLU A 114 17.80 1.48 -14.25
C GLU A 114 17.44 0.59 -13.04
N PRO A 115 17.50 1.12 -11.81
CA PRO A 115 17.17 0.34 -10.62
C PRO A 115 15.72 -0.15 -10.67
N GLU A 116 15.49 -1.38 -10.19
CA GLU A 116 14.16 -1.97 -10.16
C GLU A 116 13.32 -1.50 -8.98
N LEU A 117 13.98 -1.05 -7.92
CA LEU A 117 13.37 -0.54 -6.71
C LEU A 117 13.37 0.99 -6.75
N ARG A 118 12.41 1.60 -6.07
CA ARG A 118 12.51 3.01 -5.71
C ARG A 118 13.62 3.18 -4.67
N ARG A 119 14.25 4.34 -4.61
CA ARG A 119 15.34 4.58 -3.66
C ARG A 119 14.90 4.42 -2.21
N THR A 120 13.63 4.69 -1.90
CA THR A 120 13.03 4.47 -0.57
C THR A 120 12.79 3.00 -0.23
N GLU A 121 12.96 2.09 -1.18
CA GLU A 121 12.84 0.63 -1.00
C GLU A 121 14.22 -0.05 -0.95
N GLU A 122 15.30 0.65 -1.30
CA GLU A 122 16.64 0.07 -1.30
C GLU A 122 17.19 -0.11 0.13
N PRO A 123 18.00 -1.15 0.39
CA PRO A 123 18.68 -1.32 1.68
C PRO A 123 19.52 -0.08 2.05
N GLY A 124 19.28 0.52 3.21
CA GLY A 124 19.94 1.77 3.64
C GLY A 124 19.33 3.06 3.09
N GLY A 125 18.44 2.97 2.09
CA GLY A 125 17.51 4.03 1.70
C GLY A 125 16.11 3.84 2.31
N SER A 126 15.87 2.66 2.87
CA SER A 126 14.57 2.30 3.41
C SER A 126 14.40 2.84 4.84
N HIS A 127 13.45 3.74 4.94
CA HIS A 127 12.65 3.96 6.11
C HIS A 127 12.16 2.62 6.76
N LEU A 128 12.04 1.54 5.96
CA LEU A 128 11.67 0.18 6.39
C LEU A 128 12.74 -0.56 7.22
N ASP A 129 13.98 -0.05 7.30
CA ASP A 129 15.06 -0.64 8.10
C ASP A 129 14.86 -0.41 9.63
N SER A 130 13.87 0.41 10.01
CA SER A 130 13.63 0.80 11.40
C SER A 130 12.56 -0.01 12.14
N ALA A 131 11.91 -0.99 11.52
CA ALA A 131 10.71 -1.63 12.08
C ALA A 131 10.94 -2.49 13.35
N SER A 132 10.48 -1.96 14.49
CA SER A 132 9.99 -2.52 15.75
C SER A 132 10.91 -3.41 16.59
N GLY A 133 10.97 -3.12 17.89
CA GLY A 133 11.65 -3.89 18.93
C GLY A 133 11.09 -5.29 19.22
N ARG A 134 10.37 -5.91 18.28
CA ARG A 134 10.03 -7.34 18.32
C ARG A 134 11.13 -8.11 17.56
N GLU A 135 11.68 -9.16 18.18
CA GLU A 135 12.85 -9.90 17.68
C GLU A 135 12.81 -10.18 16.17
N ARG A 136 13.92 -9.84 15.52
CA ARG A 136 14.11 -9.71 14.07
C ARG A 136 13.86 -11.02 13.33
N ALA A 137 12.76 -11.10 12.59
CA ALA A 137 12.79 -11.84 11.32
C ALA A 137 13.55 -11.00 10.27
N ALA A 138 14.20 -11.67 9.32
CA ALA A 138 14.89 -10.99 8.23
C ALA A 138 13.96 -9.97 7.54
N PRO A 139 14.45 -8.74 7.24
CA PRO A 139 13.63 -7.70 6.64
C PRO A 139 12.99 -8.23 5.37
N ALA A 140 11.67 -8.08 5.25
CA ALA A 140 10.92 -8.53 4.09
C ALA A 140 11.40 -7.72 2.88
N ARG A 141 12.25 -8.33 2.04
CA ARG A 141 12.83 -7.66 0.88
C ARG A 141 11.70 -7.12 -0.01
N PRO A 142 11.67 -5.80 -0.28
CA PRO A 142 10.64 -5.23 -1.13
C PRO A 142 10.69 -5.85 -2.53
N LYS A 143 9.53 -5.85 -3.18
CA LYS A 143 9.36 -6.36 -4.53
C LYS A 143 9.24 -5.18 -5.48
N SER A 144 9.88 -5.30 -6.64
CA SER A 144 9.80 -4.25 -7.65
C SER A 144 8.37 -4.06 -8.15
N VAL A 145 7.95 -2.81 -8.27
CA VAL A 145 6.71 -2.40 -8.94
C VAL A 145 6.66 -2.81 -10.42
N PHE A 146 7.80 -3.17 -11.01
CA PHE A 146 7.84 -3.72 -12.37
C PHE A 146 7.53 -5.23 -12.43
N GLN A 147 7.54 -5.95 -11.30
CA GLN A 147 7.06 -7.32 -11.24
C GLN A 147 5.53 -7.35 -11.26
N ILE A 148 4.94 -7.66 -12.41
CA ILE A 148 3.48 -7.68 -12.65
C ILE A 148 2.89 -9.11 -12.68
N GLY A 149 3.71 -10.14 -12.46
CA GLY A 149 3.25 -11.51 -12.35
C GLY A 149 4.19 -12.38 -11.50
N GLY A 150 3.69 -13.57 -11.12
CA GLY A 150 4.40 -14.50 -10.26
C GLY A 150 4.23 -14.20 -8.76
N ALA A 151 4.87 -15.01 -7.92
CA ALA A 151 4.75 -14.92 -6.47
C ALA A 151 5.24 -13.56 -5.95
N GLY A 152 4.42 -12.92 -5.11
CA GLY A 152 4.73 -11.62 -4.49
C GLY A 152 4.76 -10.44 -5.46
N ALA A 153 4.14 -10.53 -6.64
CA ALA A 153 4.06 -9.43 -7.58
C ALA A 153 3.19 -8.28 -7.04
N VAL A 154 3.78 -7.09 -6.92
CA VAL A 154 3.08 -5.87 -6.45
C VAL A 154 2.71 -4.92 -7.59
N GLY A 155 3.34 -5.08 -8.76
CA GLY A 155 3.21 -4.16 -9.88
C GLY A 155 1.80 -4.07 -10.47
N THR A 156 1.10 -5.21 -10.55
CA THR A 156 -0.26 -5.22 -11.10
C THR A 156 -1.25 -4.49 -10.19
N GLY A 157 -1.11 -4.64 -8.86
CA GLY A 157 -1.90 -3.88 -7.88
C GLY A 157 -1.63 -2.38 -8.02
N SER A 158 -0.35 -2.02 -8.07
CA SER A 158 0.13 -0.64 -8.17
C SER A 158 -0.35 0.07 -9.44
N LEU A 159 -0.17 -0.53 -10.62
CA LEU A 159 -0.63 0.06 -11.89
C LEU A 159 -2.17 0.24 -11.94
N ARG A 160 -2.92 -0.56 -11.18
CA ARG A 160 -4.39 -0.46 -11.08
C ARG A 160 -4.86 0.40 -9.92
N GLY A 161 -4.00 0.70 -8.95
CA GLY A 161 -4.26 1.58 -7.81
C GLY A 161 -3.95 3.04 -8.11
N MET A 162 -2.81 3.33 -8.73
CA MET A 162 -2.36 4.70 -9.03
C MET A 162 -3.41 5.58 -9.76
N PRO A 163 -4.24 5.06 -10.70
CA PRO A 163 -5.30 5.85 -11.33
C PRO A 163 -6.37 6.42 -10.36
N PHE A 164 -6.44 5.91 -9.13
CA PHE A 164 -7.37 6.40 -8.10
C PHE A 164 -6.79 7.52 -7.23
N LEU A 165 -5.46 7.74 -7.24
CA LEU A 165 -4.81 8.79 -6.46
C LEU A 165 -5.28 10.21 -6.84
N PRO A 166 -5.46 10.56 -8.14
CA PRO A 166 -6.07 11.83 -8.51
C PRO A 166 -7.49 12.02 -7.95
N ARG A 167 -8.27 10.94 -7.78
CA ARG A 167 -9.63 11.01 -7.22
C ARG A 167 -9.59 11.33 -5.73
N LEU A 168 -8.67 10.72 -4.98
CA LEU A 168 -8.44 11.06 -3.58
C LEU A 168 -8.00 12.52 -3.43
N ARG A 169 -7.04 12.98 -4.26
CA ARG A 169 -6.60 14.39 -4.27
C ARG A 169 -7.75 15.34 -4.57
N ALA A 170 -8.59 15.03 -5.57
CA ALA A 170 -9.78 15.81 -5.90
C ALA A 170 -10.84 15.83 -4.80
N ALA A 171 -10.93 14.76 -3.99
CA ALA A 171 -11.77 14.69 -2.79
C ALA A 171 -11.16 15.42 -1.58
N GLY A 172 -10.03 16.12 -1.76
CA GLY A 172 -9.38 16.93 -0.74
C GLY A 172 -8.36 16.19 0.11
N PHE A 173 -7.96 14.96 -0.23
CA PHE A 173 -6.95 14.22 0.52
C PHE A 173 -5.56 14.87 0.38
N ALA A 174 -4.80 14.95 1.47
CA ALA A 174 -3.36 15.07 1.42
C ALA A 174 -2.74 13.71 1.07
N LEU A 175 -1.80 13.68 0.12
CA LEU A 175 -1.14 12.44 -0.29
C LEU A 175 0.33 12.48 0.13
N TRP A 176 0.68 11.70 1.16
CA TRP A 176 2.07 11.58 1.59
C TRP A 176 2.85 10.68 0.60
N PRO A 177 4.10 11.03 0.21
CA PRO A 177 5.00 12.04 0.78
C PRO A 177 4.99 13.41 0.07
N TRP A 178 4.00 13.73 -0.76
CA TRP A 178 3.97 15.00 -1.51
C TRP A 178 3.38 16.17 -0.71
N ASP A 179 2.42 15.86 0.16
CA ASP A 179 1.71 16.84 0.97
C ASP A 179 2.03 16.63 2.47
N ASP A 180 2.04 17.71 3.24
CA ASP A 180 2.07 17.64 4.70
C ASP A 180 0.82 16.93 5.23
N ALA A 181 0.96 16.20 6.33
CA ALA A 181 -0.14 15.49 6.97
C ALA A 181 -1.28 16.45 7.36
N ARG A 182 -2.48 16.16 6.85
CA ARG A 182 -3.75 16.72 7.28
C ARG A 182 -4.88 15.75 6.93
N ALA A 183 -5.87 15.58 7.79
CA ALA A 183 -7.04 14.77 7.44
C ALA A 183 -7.98 15.53 6.46
N PRO A 184 -8.59 14.85 5.48
CA PRO A 184 -8.28 13.48 5.06
C PRO A 184 -6.87 13.35 4.47
N MET A 185 -6.18 12.25 4.77
CA MET A 185 -4.91 11.90 4.14
C MET A 185 -4.88 10.47 3.67
N ALA A 186 -4.08 10.21 2.64
CA ALA A 186 -3.71 8.87 2.22
C ALA A 186 -2.20 8.70 2.13
N LEU A 187 -1.75 7.49 2.43
CA LEU A 187 -0.35 7.09 2.40
C LEU A 187 -0.22 5.66 1.87
N GLU A 188 0.94 5.37 1.29
CA GLU A 188 1.31 4.03 0.90
C GLU A 188 1.78 3.25 2.14
N ILE A 189 1.26 2.03 2.31
CA ILE A 189 1.65 1.11 3.38
C ILE A 189 2.23 -0.18 2.80
N TYR A 190 2.97 -0.91 3.63
CA TYR A 190 3.42 -2.26 3.31
C TYR A 190 3.02 -3.21 4.44
N PRO A 191 1.91 -3.97 4.30
CA PRO A 191 1.35 -4.78 5.39
C PRO A 191 2.36 -5.71 6.04
N ARG A 192 3.29 -6.26 5.26
CA ARG A 192 4.34 -7.15 5.79
C ARG A 192 5.26 -6.48 6.82
N ALA A 193 5.50 -5.17 6.69
CA ALA A 193 6.26 -4.40 7.68
C ALA A 193 5.43 -4.14 8.96
N LEU A 194 4.11 -4.11 8.85
CA LEU A 194 3.19 -3.88 9.97
C LEU A 194 2.85 -5.17 10.74
N THR A 195 2.73 -6.30 10.04
CA THR A 195 2.38 -7.58 10.68
C THR A 195 3.54 -8.22 11.44
N GLY A 196 4.78 -7.96 11.05
CA GLY A 196 5.94 -8.70 11.56
C GLY A 196 5.94 -10.19 11.16
N PRO A 197 6.61 -11.08 11.91
CA PRO A 197 6.78 -12.48 11.54
C PRO A 197 5.50 -13.30 11.73
N VAL A 198 4.71 -13.42 10.67
CA VAL A 198 3.55 -14.32 10.61
C VAL A 198 3.49 -15.06 9.28
N VAL A 199 3.13 -16.34 9.35
CA VAL A 199 2.84 -17.17 8.16
C VAL A 199 1.38 -16.91 7.78
N LYS A 200 1.13 -15.84 7.04
CA LYS A 200 -0.22 -15.36 6.73
C LYS A 200 -1.11 -16.40 6.06
N SER A 201 -0.52 -17.32 5.29
CA SER A 201 -1.23 -18.42 4.63
C SER A 201 -1.76 -19.48 5.60
N SER A 202 -1.32 -19.48 6.86
CA SER A 202 -1.81 -20.39 7.90
C SER A 202 -2.93 -19.73 8.68
N ALA A 203 -4.14 -20.28 8.58
CA ALA A 203 -5.30 -19.82 9.36
C ALA A 203 -5.02 -19.86 10.87
N LEU A 204 -4.35 -20.92 11.35
CA LEU A 204 -3.95 -21.06 12.75
C LEU A 204 -2.95 -19.97 13.18
N ALA A 205 -2.03 -19.58 12.30
CA ALA A 205 -1.08 -18.51 12.62
C ALA A 205 -1.77 -17.14 12.70
N ARG A 206 -2.75 -16.88 11.84
CA ARG A 206 -3.56 -15.64 11.91
C ARG A 206 -4.43 -15.62 13.17
N GLU A 207 -5.03 -16.75 13.52
CA GLU A 207 -5.81 -16.91 14.75
C GLU A 207 -4.94 -16.65 15.98
N ALA A 208 -3.80 -17.34 16.10
CA ALA A 208 -2.87 -17.13 17.20
C ALA A 208 -2.35 -15.69 17.29
N TYR A 209 -2.21 -15.00 16.16
CA TYR A 209 -1.76 -13.61 16.14
C TYR A 209 -2.79 -12.62 16.73
N LEU A 210 -4.09 -12.87 16.53
CA LEU A 210 -5.17 -11.97 16.96
C LEU A 210 -5.96 -12.46 18.17
N ALA A 211 -5.76 -13.69 18.63
CA ALA A 211 -6.59 -14.34 19.67
C ALA A 211 -6.72 -13.52 20.96
N ASP A 212 -5.62 -12.90 21.40
CA ASP A 212 -5.55 -12.13 22.64
C ASP A 212 -5.40 -10.62 22.40
N ASP A 213 -5.61 -10.14 21.17
CA ASP A 213 -5.53 -8.70 20.88
C ASP A 213 -6.84 -8.01 21.27
N PRO A 214 -6.88 -7.24 22.38
CA PRO A 214 -8.11 -6.61 22.85
C PRO A 214 -8.64 -5.56 21.87
N ARG A 215 -7.81 -5.11 20.92
CA ARG A 215 -8.21 -4.16 19.87
C ARG A 215 -9.10 -4.79 18.81
N VAL A 216 -9.26 -6.12 18.79
CA VAL A 216 -10.12 -6.85 17.84
C VAL A 216 -11.36 -7.38 18.55
N PRO A 217 -12.55 -6.78 18.32
CA PRO A 217 -13.79 -7.29 18.89
C PRO A 217 -14.08 -8.73 18.44
N PRO A 218 -14.67 -9.60 19.31
CA PRO A 218 -15.01 -10.98 18.96
C PRO A 218 -15.88 -11.12 17.69
N ALA A 219 -16.75 -10.13 17.44
CA ALA A 219 -17.60 -10.08 16.26
C ALA A 219 -16.81 -9.94 14.94
N LEU A 220 -15.61 -9.34 14.97
CA LEU A 220 -14.78 -9.09 13.80
C LEU A 220 -13.63 -10.09 13.66
N LEU A 221 -13.26 -10.80 14.74
CA LEU A 221 -12.15 -11.75 14.74
C LEU A 221 -12.25 -12.80 13.63
N LYS A 222 -13.43 -13.43 13.47
CA LYS A 222 -13.66 -14.45 12.43
C LYS A 222 -13.44 -13.90 11.01
N ALA A 223 -13.82 -12.65 10.77
CA ALA A 223 -13.61 -12.01 9.47
C ALA A 223 -12.12 -11.68 9.25
N ALA A 224 -11.47 -11.11 10.27
CA ALA A 224 -10.05 -10.73 10.21
C ALA A 224 -9.13 -11.92 9.93
N ILE A 225 -9.39 -13.09 10.52
CA ILE A 225 -8.55 -14.30 10.31
C ILE A 225 -8.97 -15.12 9.07
N GLY A 226 -10.06 -14.73 8.39
CA GLY A 226 -10.69 -15.51 7.32
C GLY A 226 -9.85 -15.61 6.05
N SER A 227 -8.98 -14.63 5.77
CA SER A 227 -8.09 -14.61 4.61
C SER A 227 -6.80 -13.83 4.90
N GLU A 228 -5.81 -13.92 4.00
CA GLU A 228 -4.59 -13.11 4.11
C GLU A 228 -4.91 -11.63 3.94
N ASP A 229 -5.67 -11.31 2.90
CA ASP A 229 -6.08 -9.95 2.53
C ASP A 229 -6.87 -9.25 3.68
N ALA A 230 -7.83 -9.97 4.30
CA ALA A 230 -8.59 -9.44 5.45
C ALA A 230 -7.71 -9.19 6.68
N PHE A 231 -6.74 -10.08 6.92
CA PHE A 231 -5.81 -10.00 8.03
C PHE A 231 -4.84 -8.84 7.86
N ASP A 232 -4.29 -8.68 6.66
CA ASP A 232 -3.39 -7.57 6.31
C ASP A 232 -4.10 -6.22 6.48
N ALA A 233 -5.34 -6.08 5.99
CA ALA A 233 -6.15 -4.88 6.21
C ALA A 233 -6.36 -4.60 7.71
N ALA A 234 -6.82 -5.60 8.47
CA ALA A 234 -7.14 -5.45 9.89
C ALA A 234 -5.92 -5.04 10.73
N VAL A 235 -4.80 -5.77 10.59
CA VAL A 235 -3.57 -5.47 11.33
C VAL A 235 -2.99 -4.12 10.90
N SER A 236 -3.02 -3.80 9.61
CA SER A 236 -2.54 -2.51 9.13
C SER A 236 -3.33 -1.34 9.72
N ALA A 237 -4.67 -1.44 9.77
CA ALA A 237 -5.50 -0.38 10.36
C ALA A 237 -5.19 -0.19 11.86
N LEU A 238 -5.01 -1.28 12.61
CA LEU A 238 -4.66 -1.23 14.04
C LEU A 238 -3.27 -0.64 14.28
N GLU A 239 -2.27 -1.05 13.51
CA GLU A 239 -0.91 -0.56 13.65
C GLU A 239 -0.77 0.91 13.20
N MET A 240 -1.54 1.33 12.21
CA MET A 240 -1.68 2.73 11.84
C MET A 240 -2.41 3.53 12.93
N ALA A 241 -3.50 3.00 13.51
CA ALA A 241 -4.25 3.66 14.58
C ALA A 241 -3.40 3.87 15.84
N ALA A 242 -2.59 2.88 16.22
CA ALA A 242 -1.64 3.00 17.32
C ALA A 242 -0.58 4.09 17.10
N ARG A 243 -0.33 4.48 15.84
CA ARG A 243 0.65 5.50 15.42
C ARG A 243 0.00 6.75 14.84
N LEU A 244 -1.30 6.94 15.05
CA LEU A 244 -2.01 8.08 14.50
C LEU A 244 -1.39 9.45 14.87
N PRO A 245 -0.92 9.68 16.12
CA PRO A 245 -0.23 10.93 16.45
C PRO A 245 1.03 11.18 15.61
N GLU A 246 1.78 10.12 15.27
CA GLU A 246 2.96 10.22 14.41
C GLU A 246 2.57 10.51 12.96
N LEU A 247 1.58 9.77 12.43
CA LEU A 247 1.07 9.95 11.06
C LEU A 247 0.62 11.39 10.80
N LEU A 248 0.00 12.04 11.79
CA LEU A 248 -0.46 13.43 11.71
C LEU A 248 0.68 14.47 11.79
N THR A 249 1.93 14.05 11.99
CA THR A 249 3.12 14.91 11.99
C THR A 249 4.00 14.73 10.76
N LEU A 250 3.66 13.80 9.86
CA LEU A 250 4.41 13.57 8.63
C LEU A 250 4.49 14.83 7.78
N ARG A 251 5.70 15.10 7.25
CA ARG A 251 5.98 16.24 6.37
C ARG A 251 6.14 15.80 4.94
N ALA A 252 5.77 16.69 4.03
CA ALA A 252 6.11 16.56 2.62
C ALA A 252 7.63 16.47 2.46
N THR A 253 8.07 15.63 1.53
CA THR A 253 9.48 15.50 1.21
C THR A 253 9.98 16.69 0.37
N SER A 254 11.15 17.20 0.72
CA SER A 254 11.91 18.13 -0.12
C SER A 254 12.83 17.42 -1.11
N ASP A 255 12.97 16.09 -1.00
CA ASP A 255 13.88 15.33 -1.84
C ASP A 255 13.33 15.17 -3.27
N PRO A 256 14.03 15.67 -4.30
CA PRO A 256 13.53 15.67 -5.68
C PRO A 256 13.33 14.28 -6.27
N VAL A 257 14.03 13.24 -5.80
CA VAL A 257 13.84 11.87 -6.27
C VAL A 257 12.61 11.26 -5.60
N VAL A 258 12.43 11.44 -4.28
CA VAL A 258 11.22 10.96 -3.59
C VAL A 258 9.96 11.66 -4.10
N ARG A 259 10.05 12.93 -4.52
CA ARG A 259 8.95 13.62 -5.20
C ARG A 259 8.52 12.97 -6.53
N LEU A 260 9.38 12.19 -7.17
CA LEU A 260 9.02 11.40 -8.36
C LEU A 260 8.55 9.99 -7.97
N GLU A 261 9.22 9.35 -7.02
CA GLU A 261 9.05 7.94 -6.68
C GLU A 261 7.93 7.67 -5.65
N GLY A 262 7.53 8.68 -4.88
CA GLY A 262 6.76 8.46 -3.67
C GLY A 262 7.59 7.73 -2.62
N ALA A 263 6.92 7.27 -1.55
CA ALA A 263 7.55 6.53 -0.46
C ALA A 263 6.52 5.63 0.22
N ILE A 264 6.98 4.49 0.74
CA ILE A 264 6.23 3.67 1.69
C ILE A 264 6.38 4.31 3.07
N TRP A 265 5.30 4.43 3.83
CA TRP A 265 5.38 4.87 5.21
C TRP A 265 6.12 3.81 6.05
N PRO A 266 7.21 4.18 6.76
CA PRO A 266 7.87 3.26 7.66
C PRO A 266 7.11 3.09 8.97
N PRO A 267 6.70 1.86 9.32
CA PRO A 267 6.56 1.58 10.73
C PRO A 267 7.95 1.58 11.40
N PRO A 268 8.12 2.27 12.55
CA PRO A 268 9.31 2.17 13.39
C PRO A 268 9.35 0.85 14.17
#